data_AF-A0A2S5EGR1-F1
#
_entry.id   AF-A0A2S5EGR1-F1
#
_cell.length_a   1.000
_cell.length_b   1.000
_cell.length_c   1.000
_cell.angle_alpha   90.00
_cell.angle_beta   90.00
_cell.angle_gamma   90.00
#
_symmetry.space_group_name_H-M   'P 1'
#
loop_
_entity.id
_entity.type
_entity.pdbx_description
1 polymer ?
#
loop_
_entity_poly.entity_id
_entity_poly.type
_entity_poly.pdbx_seq_one_letter_code
_entity_poly.pdbx_strand_id
1 'polypeptide(L)'
;MKVYKAQLIKTVYDIEDLPPPDKKEIAFAGRSNVGKSSFLNAILGIKIAKVSSTPGKTRSINYYLVNDKYYFVDLPGYGFANVSKQEKERWNVLMNEYFKNRFSLNAVSLLIDHRHMPQKLDYAMVEWLKDVGIPFLFILTKSDKLKKSVKTKLFKDIKSSFSTYGEYIYLPFSSKTKEGLKEVLKTIGEILGEVD
;
A
#
# COMPACT_ATOMS: atom_id res chain seq x y z
N MET A 1 2.61 -16.17 -3.71
CA MET A 1 3.88 -15.93 -4.42
C MET A 1 5.12 -16.07 -3.53
N LYS A 2 6.25 -16.48 -4.12
CA LYS A 2 7.60 -16.38 -3.52
C LYS A 2 8.38 -15.26 -4.21
N VAL A 3 8.90 -14.31 -3.47
CA VAL A 3 9.80 -13.27 -4.01
C VAL A 3 11.24 -13.77 -3.94
N TYR A 4 11.90 -13.88 -5.09
CA TYR A 4 13.32 -14.26 -5.19
C TYR A 4 14.16 -13.20 -5.90
N LYS A 5 13.53 -12.23 -6.57
CA LYS A 5 14.19 -11.09 -7.20
C LYS A 5 13.34 -9.85 -7.04
N ALA A 6 13.96 -8.74 -6.66
CA ALA A 6 13.33 -7.43 -6.61
C ALA A 6 14.34 -6.34 -6.97
N GLN A 7 13.94 -5.36 -7.78
CA GLN A 7 14.79 -4.23 -8.19
C GLN A 7 13.97 -2.96 -8.29
N LEU A 8 14.48 -1.84 -7.77
CA LEU A 8 13.91 -0.52 -8.03
C LEU A 8 14.26 -0.13 -9.47
N ILE A 9 13.27 -0.05 -10.35
CA ILE A 9 13.49 0.24 -11.77
C ILE A 9 13.21 1.69 -12.14
N LYS A 10 12.31 2.36 -11.42
CA LYS A 10 11.96 3.76 -11.70
C LYS A 10 11.42 4.46 -10.45
N THR A 11 11.80 5.72 -10.31
CA THR A 11 11.22 6.67 -9.35
C THR A 11 10.60 7.80 -10.16
N VAL A 12 9.28 7.90 -10.09
CA VAL A 12 8.45 8.78 -10.94
C VAL A 12 8.01 9.99 -10.14
N TYR A 13 8.31 11.18 -10.63
CA TYR A 13 7.91 12.45 -10.02
C TYR A 13 6.79 13.14 -10.79
N ASP A 14 6.73 12.91 -12.10
CA ASP A 14 5.80 13.51 -13.04
C ASP A 14 5.12 12.43 -13.88
N ILE A 15 3.94 12.71 -14.41
CA ILE A 15 3.08 11.70 -15.06
C ILE A 15 3.74 11.13 -16.32
N GLU A 16 4.49 11.96 -17.05
CA GLU A 16 5.20 11.61 -18.28
C GLU A 16 6.28 10.54 -18.04
N ASP A 17 6.73 10.42 -16.79
CA ASP A 17 7.71 9.43 -16.36
C ASP A 17 7.07 8.10 -15.93
N LEU A 18 5.76 7.90 -16.03
CA LEU A 18 5.19 6.59 -15.76
C LEU A 18 5.78 5.53 -16.73
N PRO A 19 6.31 4.39 -16.23
CA PRO A 19 6.76 3.32 -17.10
C PRO A 19 5.55 2.75 -17.87
N PRO A 20 5.73 2.05 -19.01
CA PRO A 20 4.62 1.39 -19.68
C PRO A 20 3.82 0.46 -18.73
N PRO A 21 2.50 0.37 -18.86
CA PRO A 21 1.66 -0.57 -18.11
C PRO A 21 1.74 -2.00 -18.68
N ASP A 22 2.97 -2.54 -18.83
CA ASP A 22 3.25 -3.80 -19.53
C ASP A 22 3.24 -5.04 -18.62
N LYS A 23 3.07 -4.85 -17.31
CA LYS A 23 3.06 -5.93 -16.31
C LYS A 23 1.97 -5.69 -15.29
N LYS A 24 1.33 -6.78 -14.85
CA LYS A 24 0.41 -6.76 -13.71
C LYS A 24 1.05 -6.11 -12.50
N GLU A 25 0.29 -5.29 -11.81
CA GLU A 25 0.83 -4.49 -10.70
C GLU A 25 -0.10 -4.41 -9.51
N ILE A 26 0.53 -4.25 -8.34
CA ILE A 26 -0.15 -3.94 -7.09
C ILE A 26 0.47 -2.67 -6.51
N ALA A 27 -0.40 -1.73 -6.15
CA ALA A 27 0.03 -0.48 -5.56
C ALA A 27 -0.09 -0.50 -4.04
N PHE A 28 0.81 0.18 -3.34
CA PHE A 28 0.84 0.26 -1.88
C PHE A 28 0.57 1.69 -1.45
N ALA A 29 -0.54 1.91 -0.77
CA ALA A 29 -0.96 3.20 -0.26
C ALA A 29 -1.07 3.17 1.26
N GLY A 30 -0.97 4.33 1.90
CA GLY A 30 -1.16 4.43 3.34
C GLY A 30 -0.68 5.78 3.86
N ARG A 31 -1.09 6.13 5.08
CA ARG A 31 -0.67 7.37 5.72
C ARG A 31 0.85 7.44 5.88
N SER A 32 1.37 8.65 5.92
CA SER A 32 2.75 8.88 6.36
C SER A 32 3.04 8.18 7.69
N ASN A 33 4.20 7.54 7.79
CA ASN A 33 4.65 6.79 8.98
C ASN A 33 3.78 5.57 9.37
N VAL A 34 2.86 5.11 8.51
CA VAL A 34 2.11 3.87 8.75
C VAL A 34 3.02 2.64 8.77
N GLY A 35 4.16 2.69 8.08
CA GLY A 35 5.12 1.60 7.98
C GLY A 35 5.26 1.00 6.58
N LYS A 36 4.75 1.68 5.54
CA LYS A 36 4.79 1.23 4.13
C LYS A 36 6.17 0.82 3.62
N SER A 37 7.21 1.65 3.80
CA SER A 37 8.56 1.26 3.37
C SER A 37 9.11 0.03 4.13
N SER A 38 8.80 -0.09 5.42
CA SER A 38 9.18 -1.26 6.22
C SER A 38 8.40 -2.51 5.80
N PHE A 39 7.14 -2.35 5.40
CA PHE A 39 6.31 -3.41 4.84
C PHE A 39 6.86 -3.88 3.49
N LEU A 40 7.14 -2.95 2.57
CA LEU A 40 7.75 -3.23 1.27
C LEU A 40 9.07 -3.99 1.41
N ASN A 41 10.00 -3.49 2.22
CA ASN A 41 11.27 -4.20 2.47
C ASN A 41 11.07 -5.61 3.04
N ALA A 42 10.01 -5.83 3.82
CA ALA A 42 9.72 -7.14 4.39
C ALA A 42 9.13 -8.11 3.37
N ILE A 43 8.24 -7.67 2.47
CA ILE A 43 7.66 -8.53 1.43
C ILE A 43 8.61 -8.75 0.24
N LEU A 44 9.48 -7.77 -0.04
CA LEU A 44 10.50 -7.86 -1.09
C LEU A 44 11.72 -8.68 -0.65
N GLY A 45 11.89 -8.92 0.65
CA GLY A 45 13.01 -9.66 1.21
C GLY A 45 14.36 -8.91 1.19
N ILE A 46 14.39 -7.69 0.66
CA ILE A 46 15.59 -6.85 0.55
C ILE A 46 15.28 -5.39 0.92
N LYS A 47 16.29 -4.67 1.42
CA LYS A 47 16.15 -3.29 1.89
C LYS A 47 16.37 -2.28 0.77
N ILE A 48 15.39 -2.13 -0.13
CA ILE A 48 15.46 -1.20 -1.28
C ILE A 48 14.51 -0.02 -1.17
N ALA A 49 13.43 -0.14 -0.38
CA ALA A 49 12.54 0.98 -0.08
C ALA A 49 13.15 1.88 0.99
N LYS A 50 13.24 3.18 0.71
CA LYS A 50 13.76 4.18 1.65
C LYS A 50 12.81 4.29 2.86
N VAL A 51 13.33 3.96 4.05
CA VAL A 51 12.63 4.13 5.33
C VAL A 51 13.08 5.46 5.93
N SER A 52 12.17 6.42 6.10
CA SER A 52 12.42 7.67 6.82
C SER A 52 11.38 7.85 7.92
N SER A 53 11.80 8.34 9.08
CA SER A 53 10.92 8.75 10.17
C SER A 53 10.31 10.14 9.95
N THR A 54 10.89 10.94 9.04
CA THR A 54 10.44 12.29 8.71
C THR A 54 9.32 12.23 7.66
N PRO A 55 8.09 12.65 7.98
CA PRO A 55 7.03 12.80 6.99
C PRO A 55 7.44 13.76 5.87
N GLY A 56 7.03 13.49 4.63
CA GLY A 56 7.11 14.44 3.51
C GLY A 56 8.20 14.18 2.47
N LYS A 57 9.07 13.18 2.67
CA LYS A 57 10.21 12.97 1.75
C LYS A 57 9.88 12.18 0.47
N THR A 58 8.85 11.33 0.48
CA THR A 58 8.48 10.53 -0.70
C THR A 58 7.38 11.24 -1.48
N ARG A 59 7.80 12.09 -2.42
CA ARG A 59 6.95 12.78 -3.41
C ARG A 59 6.81 12.02 -4.72
N SER A 60 7.35 10.81 -4.77
CA SER A 60 7.50 10.00 -5.98
C SER A 60 6.75 8.69 -5.86
N ILE A 61 6.34 8.16 -7.00
CA ILE A 61 5.90 6.77 -7.14
C ILE A 61 7.13 5.91 -7.42
N ASN A 62 7.39 4.88 -6.62
CA ASN A 62 8.52 3.98 -6.86
C ASN A 62 8.05 2.64 -7.43
N TYR A 63 8.63 2.23 -8.55
CA TYR A 63 8.35 0.97 -9.20
C TYR A 63 9.42 -0.06 -8.86
N TYR A 64 9.01 -1.14 -8.21
CA TYR A 64 9.85 -2.30 -7.97
C TYR A 64 9.46 -3.41 -8.93
N LEU A 65 10.37 -3.83 -9.80
CA LEU A 65 10.21 -5.02 -10.63
C LEU A 65 10.46 -6.26 -9.76
N VAL A 66 9.45 -7.10 -9.63
CA VAL A 66 9.46 -8.31 -8.80
C VAL A 66 9.40 -9.54 -9.68
N ASN A 67 10.36 -10.45 -9.47
CA ASN A 67 10.51 -11.72 -10.22
C ASN A 67 10.52 -11.53 -11.75
N ASP A 68 10.93 -10.36 -12.25
CA ASP A 68 10.86 -9.95 -13.66
C ASP A 68 9.43 -9.98 -14.29
N LYS A 69 8.39 -10.12 -13.46
CA LYS A 69 7.01 -10.40 -13.89
C LYS A 69 6.00 -9.35 -13.47
N TYR A 70 6.20 -8.72 -12.31
CA TYR A 70 5.20 -7.85 -11.69
C TYR A 70 5.81 -6.53 -11.27
N TYR A 71 4.98 -5.48 -11.21
CA TYR A 71 5.36 -4.26 -10.51
C TYR A 71 4.72 -4.19 -9.13
N PHE A 72 5.56 -3.95 -8.14
CA PHE A 72 5.15 -3.49 -6.83
C PHE A 72 5.32 -1.97 -6.82
N VAL A 73 4.22 -1.24 -6.69
CA VAL A 73 4.20 0.22 -6.89
C VAL A 73 4.01 0.92 -5.54
N ASP A 74 5.06 1.56 -5.06
CA ASP A 74 5.03 2.31 -3.80
C ASP A 74 4.52 3.72 -4.03
N LEU A 75 3.26 3.95 -3.64
CA LEU A 75 2.64 5.25 -3.78
C LEU A 75 3.12 6.18 -2.67
N PRO A 76 3.26 7.48 -2.94
CA PRO A 76 3.46 8.49 -1.90
C PRO A 76 2.39 8.39 -0.80
N GLY A 77 2.82 8.48 0.46
CA GLY A 77 1.88 8.34 1.59
C GLY A 77 0.98 9.55 1.73
N TYR A 78 -0.32 9.37 1.97
CA TYR A 78 -1.24 10.50 2.10
C TYR A 78 -1.20 11.12 3.52
N GLY A 79 -1.69 12.35 3.65
CA GLY A 79 -1.84 13.02 4.94
C GLY A 79 -0.62 13.78 5.47
N PHE A 80 0.23 14.30 4.58
CA PHE A 80 1.29 15.21 5.01
C PHE A 80 0.69 16.51 5.57
N ALA A 81 0.91 16.78 6.85
CA ALA A 81 0.40 17.98 7.53
C ALA A 81 1.00 19.29 7.00
N ASN A 82 2.20 19.25 6.40
CA ASN A 82 3.02 20.42 6.06
C ASN A 82 3.41 20.52 4.58
N VAL A 83 2.57 20.07 3.65
CA VAL A 83 2.81 20.27 2.19
C VAL A 83 2.01 21.47 1.68
N SER A 84 2.63 22.23 0.77
CA SER A 84 2.00 23.41 0.17
C SER A 84 0.73 23.02 -0.59
N LYS A 85 -0.18 23.99 -0.80
CA LYS A 85 -1.39 23.77 -1.61
C LYS A 85 -1.07 23.25 -3.01
N GLN A 86 -0.01 23.80 -3.63
CA GLN A 86 0.45 23.40 -4.96
C GLN A 86 0.93 21.94 -5.00
N GLU A 87 1.62 21.49 -3.95
CA GLU A 87 2.11 20.12 -3.86
C GLU A 87 0.98 19.11 -3.65
N LYS A 88 -0.06 19.47 -2.88
CA LYS A 88 -1.30 18.67 -2.78
C LYS A 88 -1.99 18.53 -4.14
N GLU A 89 -2.08 19.62 -4.90
CA GLU A 89 -2.71 19.62 -6.21
C GLU A 89 -1.95 18.74 -7.21
N ARG A 90 -0.62 18.90 -7.29
CA ARG A 90 0.23 18.04 -8.13
C ARG A 90 0.07 16.56 -7.76
N TRP A 91 -0.01 16.25 -6.48
CA TRP A 91 -0.24 14.90 -6.01
C TRP A 91 -1.61 14.36 -6.41
N ASN A 92 -2.67 15.16 -6.27
CA ASN A 92 -4.01 14.80 -6.70
C ASN A 92 -4.04 14.49 -8.21
N VAL A 93 -3.40 15.33 -9.03
CA VAL A 93 -3.27 15.10 -10.48
C VAL A 93 -2.53 13.80 -10.75
N LEU A 94 -1.34 13.60 -10.16
CA LEU A 94 -0.54 12.39 -10.38
C LEU A 94 -1.28 11.12 -9.97
N MET A 95 -1.96 11.13 -8.82
CA MET A 95 -2.72 9.98 -8.33
C MET A 95 -3.94 9.70 -9.21
N ASN A 96 -4.73 10.73 -9.55
CA ASN A 96 -5.87 10.57 -10.44
C ASN A 96 -5.44 9.99 -11.79
N GLU A 97 -4.35 10.48 -12.36
CA GLU A 97 -3.88 10.03 -13.65
C GLU A 97 -3.23 8.65 -13.62
N TYR A 98 -2.48 8.34 -12.55
CA TYR A 98 -2.03 6.97 -12.30
C TYR A 98 -3.24 6.04 -12.28
N PHE A 99 -4.25 6.31 -11.47
CA PHE A 99 -5.36 5.37 -11.33
C PHE A 99 -6.30 5.30 -12.54
N LYS A 100 -6.47 6.38 -13.30
CA LYS A 100 -7.29 6.38 -14.53
C LYS A 100 -6.67 5.57 -15.67
N ASN A 101 -5.37 5.69 -15.88
CA ASN A 101 -4.73 5.17 -17.10
C ASN A 101 -4.03 3.82 -16.90
N ARG A 102 -4.04 3.28 -15.67
CA ARG A 102 -3.23 2.12 -15.30
C ARG A 102 -4.04 0.85 -15.29
N PHE A 103 -4.45 0.42 -16.49
CA PHE A 103 -5.20 -0.84 -16.68
C PHE A 103 -4.44 -2.08 -16.20
N SER A 104 -3.12 -2.00 -16.04
CA SER A 104 -2.29 -3.05 -15.46
C SER A 104 -2.48 -3.24 -13.94
N LEU A 105 -3.09 -2.25 -13.25
CA LEU A 105 -3.30 -2.28 -11.81
C LEU A 105 -4.39 -3.28 -11.43
N ASN A 106 -4.00 -4.30 -10.67
CA ASN A 106 -4.91 -5.35 -10.22
C ASN A 106 -5.56 -5.03 -8.87
N ALA A 107 -4.83 -4.36 -7.96
CA ALA A 107 -5.37 -3.93 -6.68
C ALA A 107 -4.50 -2.87 -5.98
N VAL A 108 -5.07 -2.22 -4.96
CA VAL A 108 -4.35 -1.39 -3.99
C VAL A 108 -4.28 -2.11 -2.65
N SER A 109 -3.08 -2.27 -2.11
CA SER A 109 -2.83 -2.64 -0.73
C SER A 109 -2.83 -1.38 0.14
N LEU A 110 -3.92 -1.17 0.88
CA LEU A 110 -4.13 -0.01 1.75
C LEU A 110 -3.65 -0.32 3.17
N LEU A 111 -2.56 0.33 3.58
CA LEU A 111 -1.92 0.11 4.87
C LEU A 111 -2.54 1.00 5.94
N ILE A 112 -2.93 0.39 7.06
CA ILE A 112 -3.43 1.05 8.27
C ILE A 112 -2.56 0.62 9.46
N ASP A 113 -2.34 1.52 10.42
CA ASP A 113 -1.63 1.22 11.66
C ASP A 113 -2.58 0.49 12.61
N HIS A 114 -2.33 -0.80 12.88
CA HIS A 114 -3.24 -1.64 13.67
C HIS A 114 -3.42 -1.13 15.11
N ARG A 115 -2.55 -0.24 15.59
CA ARG A 115 -2.59 0.28 16.96
C ARG A 115 -3.72 1.29 17.21
N HIS A 116 -4.38 1.76 16.16
CA HIS A 116 -5.36 2.84 16.22
C HIS A 116 -6.58 2.53 15.36
N MET A 117 -7.72 3.16 15.68
CA MET A 117 -8.86 3.18 14.77
C MET A 117 -8.50 3.91 13.47
N PRO A 118 -9.16 3.59 12.34
CA PRO A 118 -8.93 4.30 11.08
C PRO A 118 -9.17 5.80 11.26
N GLN A 119 -8.35 6.61 10.61
CA GLN A 119 -8.45 8.06 10.69
C GLN A 119 -9.22 8.62 9.49
N LYS A 120 -9.63 9.90 9.56
CA LYS A 120 -10.38 10.58 8.49
C LYS A 120 -9.80 10.37 7.08
N LEU A 121 -8.48 10.39 6.95
CA LEU A 121 -7.82 10.19 5.66
C LEU A 121 -7.85 8.75 5.15
N ASP A 122 -7.98 7.77 6.05
CA ASP A 122 -8.14 6.37 5.67
C ASP A 122 -9.55 6.15 5.09
N TYR A 123 -10.59 6.74 5.71
CA TYR A 123 -11.95 6.74 5.16
C TYR A 123 -12.03 7.42 3.79
N ALA A 124 -11.44 8.61 3.65
CA ALA A 124 -11.42 9.33 2.38
C ALA A 124 -10.73 8.54 1.25
N MET A 125 -9.67 7.79 1.57
CA MET A 125 -9.01 6.92 0.59
C MET A 125 -9.90 5.72 0.20
N VAL A 126 -10.62 5.13 1.16
CA VAL A 126 -11.56 4.03 0.90
C VAL A 126 -12.73 4.50 0.03
N GLU A 127 -13.31 5.65 0.33
CA GLU A 127 -14.36 6.30 -0.48
C GLU A 127 -13.87 6.51 -1.90
N TRP A 128 -12.71 7.14 -2.05
CA TRP A 128 -12.12 7.42 -3.34
C TRP A 128 -11.86 6.14 -4.15
N LEU A 129 -11.24 5.10 -3.54
CA LEU A 129 -10.97 3.81 -4.21
C LEU A 129 -12.25 3.12 -4.69
N LYS A 130 -13.32 3.21 -3.90
CA LYS A 130 -14.65 2.69 -4.28
C LYS A 130 -15.26 3.46 -5.44
N ASP A 131 -15.23 4.79 -5.38
CA ASP A 131 -15.81 5.65 -6.40
C ASP A 131 -15.16 5.41 -7.77
N VAL A 132 -13.86 5.13 -7.80
CA VAL A 132 -13.14 4.77 -9.03
C VAL A 132 -13.20 3.27 -9.39
N GLY A 133 -13.83 2.43 -8.56
CA GLY A 133 -13.99 1.00 -8.82
C GLY A 133 -12.70 0.19 -8.74
N ILE A 134 -11.69 0.65 -7.99
CA ILE A 134 -10.41 -0.05 -7.88
C ILE A 134 -10.46 -1.08 -6.75
N PRO A 135 -10.15 -2.36 -7.00
CA PRO A 135 -10.06 -3.37 -5.96
C PRO A 135 -8.99 -3.04 -4.93
N PHE A 136 -9.25 -3.26 -3.65
CA PHE A 136 -8.25 -3.06 -2.60
C PHE A 136 -8.38 -4.05 -1.44
N LEU A 137 -7.29 -4.19 -0.70
CA LEU A 137 -7.19 -4.97 0.53
C LEU A 137 -6.49 -4.18 1.63
N PHE A 138 -6.79 -4.49 2.89
CA PHE A 138 -6.18 -3.84 4.03
C PHE A 138 -5.00 -4.62 4.59
N ILE A 139 -3.90 -3.91 4.86
CA ILE A 139 -2.77 -4.43 5.63
C ILE A 139 -2.72 -3.70 6.96
N LEU A 140 -2.90 -4.44 8.06
CA LEU A 140 -2.89 -3.87 9.41
C LEU A 140 -1.48 -3.99 10.00
N THR A 141 -0.68 -2.96 9.74
CA THR A 141 0.73 -2.89 10.10
C THR A 141 0.98 -2.78 11.60
N LYS A 142 2.22 -3.06 12.04
CA LYS A 142 2.68 -2.95 13.44
C LYS A 142 1.89 -3.83 14.41
N SER A 143 1.38 -4.97 13.94
CA SER A 143 0.62 -5.93 14.76
C SER A 143 1.41 -6.44 15.97
N ASP A 144 2.74 -6.45 15.92
CA ASP A 144 3.63 -6.86 17.01
C ASP A 144 3.55 -5.95 18.25
N LYS A 145 2.99 -4.75 18.10
CA LYS A 145 2.88 -3.76 19.18
C LYS A 145 1.66 -3.97 20.06
N LEU A 146 0.80 -4.94 19.73
CA LEU A 146 -0.46 -5.18 20.43
C LEU A 146 -0.45 -6.53 21.16
N LYS A 147 -0.94 -6.52 22.40
CA LYS A 147 -1.29 -7.76 23.11
C LYS A 147 -2.44 -8.47 22.38
N LYS A 148 -2.49 -9.80 22.46
CA LYS A 148 -3.45 -10.64 21.71
C LYS A 148 -4.91 -10.18 21.86
N SER A 149 -5.38 -9.91 23.08
CA SER A 149 -6.75 -9.45 23.33
C SER A 149 -7.07 -8.11 22.67
N VAL A 150 -6.15 -7.13 22.78
CA VAL A 150 -6.29 -5.80 22.16
C VAL A 150 -6.26 -5.91 20.64
N LYS A 151 -5.37 -6.74 20.09
CA LYS A 151 -5.27 -7.03 18.66
C LYS A 151 -6.61 -7.58 18.11
N THR A 152 -7.18 -8.58 18.77
CA THR A 152 -8.47 -9.15 18.35
C THR A 152 -9.61 -8.13 18.43
N LYS A 153 -9.65 -7.29 19.46
CA LYS A 153 -10.66 -6.24 19.59
C LYS A 153 -10.53 -5.20 18.48
N LEU A 154 -9.35 -4.60 18.31
CA LEU A 154 -9.10 -3.59 17.28
C LEU A 154 -9.31 -4.12 15.87
N PHE A 155 -8.95 -5.38 15.60
CA PHE A 155 -9.24 -6.02 14.32
C PHE A 155 -10.75 -6.02 14.00
N LYS A 156 -11.60 -6.37 14.97
CA LYS A 156 -13.06 -6.34 14.81
C LYS A 156 -13.58 -4.91 14.65
N ASP A 157 -13.09 -3.99 15.46
CA ASP A 157 -13.51 -2.58 15.42
C ASP A 157 -13.15 -1.95 14.07
N ILE A 158 -11.93 -2.17 13.56
CA ILE A 158 -11.47 -1.71 12.23
C ILE A 158 -12.32 -2.31 11.11
N LYS A 159 -12.63 -3.62 11.17
CA LYS A 159 -13.55 -4.24 10.21
C LYS A 159 -14.92 -3.57 10.22
N SER A 160 -15.47 -3.33 11.41
CA SER A 160 -16.77 -2.67 11.56
C SER A 160 -16.76 -1.23 11.06
N SER A 161 -15.64 -0.51 11.12
CA SER A 161 -15.51 0.84 10.56
C SER A 161 -15.72 0.89 9.05
N PHE A 162 -15.43 -0.21 8.34
CA PHE A 162 -15.47 -0.26 6.89
C PHE A 162 -16.56 -1.17 6.33
N SER A 163 -17.40 -1.79 7.18
CA SER A 163 -18.42 -2.76 6.74
C SER A 163 -19.49 -2.14 5.85
N THR A 164 -19.84 -0.87 6.07
CA THR A 164 -20.76 -0.12 5.21
C THR A 164 -20.17 0.15 3.82
N TYR A 165 -18.84 0.08 3.69
CA TYR A 165 -18.15 0.27 2.43
C TYR A 165 -18.07 -1.03 1.64
N GLY A 166 -18.21 -2.21 2.26
CA GLY A 166 -18.17 -3.51 1.60
C GLY A 166 -17.41 -4.55 2.42
N GLU A 167 -17.29 -5.75 1.84
CA GLU A 167 -16.49 -6.84 2.41
C GLU A 167 -15.08 -6.83 1.82
N TYR A 168 -14.08 -6.76 2.68
CA TYR A 168 -12.68 -6.65 2.29
C TYR A 168 -11.80 -7.69 2.99
N ILE A 169 -10.62 -7.92 2.41
CA ILE A 169 -9.57 -8.72 3.02
C ILE A 169 -8.78 -7.83 4.00
N TYR A 170 -8.53 -8.32 5.21
CA TYR A 170 -7.75 -7.64 6.24
C TYR A 170 -6.64 -8.55 6.74
N LEU A 171 -5.38 -8.14 6.55
CA LEU A 171 -4.22 -8.95 6.89
C LEU A 171 -3.39 -8.25 7.98
N PRO A 172 -3.45 -8.72 9.25
CA PRO A 172 -2.51 -8.28 10.28
C PRO A 172 -1.07 -8.59 9.90
N PHE A 173 -0.20 -7.59 10.04
CA PHE A 173 1.19 -7.72 9.59
C PHE A 173 2.19 -7.01 10.52
N SER A 174 3.36 -7.64 10.69
CA SER A 174 4.53 -7.00 11.31
C SER A 174 5.79 -7.14 10.45
N SER A 175 6.36 -6.00 10.07
CA SER A 175 7.70 -5.98 9.44
C SER A 175 8.80 -6.50 10.36
N LYS A 176 8.61 -6.40 11.69
CA LYS A 176 9.59 -6.75 12.73
C LYS A 176 9.61 -8.25 12.97
N THR A 177 8.45 -8.87 13.20
CA THR A 177 8.34 -10.30 13.51
C THR A 177 8.05 -11.17 12.30
N LYS A 178 7.74 -10.56 11.15
CA LYS A 178 7.25 -11.22 9.92
C LYS A 178 5.91 -11.93 10.10
N GLU A 179 5.17 -11.62 11.17
CA GLU A 179 3.76 -12.01 11.33
C GLU A 179 2.97 -11.59 10.08
N GLY A 180 2.16 -12.50 9.54
CA GLY A 180 1.31 -12.26 8.36
C GLY A 180 2.04 -12.31 7.01
N LEU A 181 3.37 -12.42 6.96
CA LEU A 181 4.13 -12.33 5.70
C LEU A 181 3.70 -13.38 4.66
N LYS A 182 3.56 -14.65 5.08
CA LYS A 182 3.17 -15.75 4.19
C LYS A 182 1.78 -15.51 3.59
N GLU A 183 0.83 -15.09 4.42
CA GLU A 183 -0.55 -14.83 4.01
C GLU A 183 -0.62 -13.64 3.05
N VAL A 184 0.07 -12.54 3.36
CA VAL A 184 0.19 -11.36 2.48
C VAL A 184 0.75 -11.74 1.10
N LEU A 185 1.87 -12.46 1.04
CA LEU A 185 2.46 -12.88 -0.23
C LEU A 185 1.57 -13.89 -0.98
N LYS A 186 0.81 -14.71 -0.27
CA LYS A 186 -0.18 -15.61 -0.89
C LYS A 186 -1.28 -14.79 -1.57
N THR A 187 -1.95 -13.92 -0.82
CA THR A 187 -3.05 -13.09 -1.32
C THR A 187 -2.61 -12.17 -2.47
N ILE A 188 -1.42 -11.56 -2.38
CA ILE A 188 -0.88 -10.74 -3.47
C ILE A 188 -0.63 -11.59 -4.72
N GLY A 189 -0.11 -12.82 -4.56
CA GLY A 189 0.07 -13.75 -5.68
C GLY A 189 -1.25 -14.09 -6.36
N GLU A 190 -2.28 -14.44 -5.58
CA GLU A 190 -3.64 -14.73 -6.08
C GLU A 190 -4.22 -13.53 -6.86
N ILE A 191 -4.09 -12.30 -6.34
CA ILE A 191 -4.52 -11.07 -7.01
C ILE A 191 -3.80 -10.86 -8.35
N LEU A 192 -2.49 -11.13 -8.39
CA LEU A 192 -1.69 -11.03 -9.61
C LEU A 192 -1.89 -12.23 -10.54
N GLY A 193 -2.72 -13.19 -10.17
CA GLY A 193 -3.03 -14.39 -10.94
C GLY A 193 -1.88 -15.38 -11.03
N GLU A 194 -1.01 -15.46 -10.02
CA GLU A 194 -0.22 -16.67 -9.81
C GLU A 194 -1.17 -17.78 -9.38
N VAL A 195 -1.22 -18.86 -10.17
CA VAL A 195 -1.82 -20.13 -9.79
C VAL A 195 -0.69 -21.01 -9.26
N ASP A 196 -0.88 -21.59 -8.07
CA ASP A 196 0.10 -22.51 -7.45
C ASP A 196 0.50 -23.67 -8.37
#